data_AF-A0A0D2DSS2-F1
#
_entry.id   AF-A0A0D2DSS2-F1
#
_cell.length_a   1.000
_cell.length_b   1.000
_cell.length_c   1.000
_cell.angle_alpha   90.00
_cell.angle_beta   90.00
_cell.angle_gamma   90.00
#
_symmetry.space_group_name_H-M   'P 1'
#
loop_
_entity.id
_entity.type
_entity.pdbx_description
1 polymer ?
#
loop_
_entity_poly.entity_id
_entity_poly.type
_entity_poly.pdbx_seq_one_letter_code
_entity_poly.pdbx_strand_id
1 'polypeptide(L)'
;MATNEINHQQNNISDDEKYVGEKHGPAHVDVANNSAAKIRNPLAHLSSEEVIKDVQEFARTNGFPEMTDLLVKGALVAKDPPAFETVPGLTEGEQEAIRNEVLHKWRQPKSLYFTIILCSIGAAVQGWDQTGSNGANLSFPDALGIPVSDNLPDGSPNPNASRNQWFQGLVNAGPYIASAFL
;
A
#
# COMPACT_ATOMS: atom_id res chain seq x y z
N MET A 1 -0.02 -34.95 40.22
CA MET A 1 0.55 -35.52 38.99
C MET A 1 -0.54 -35.36 37.93
N ALA A 2 -0.47 -34.48 36.95
CA ALA A 2 0.69 -33.90 36.27
C ALA A 2 0.47 -32.41 35.96
N THR A 3 1.57 -31.68 35.97
CA THR A 3 1.77 -30.35 35.41
C THR A 3 1.56 -30.37 33.90
N ASN A 4 0.71 -29.49 33.37
CA ASN A 4 0.64 -29.22 31.93
C ASN A 4 1.70 -28.17 31.59
N GLU A 5 2.81 -28.61 31.00
CA GLU A 5 3.79 -27.74 30.37
C GLU A 5 3.27 -27.32 29.00
N ILE A 6 3.00 -26.01 28.83
CA ILE A 6 2.71 -25.40 27.53
C ILE A 6 4.05 -25.17 26.84
N ASN A 7 4.35 -26.01 25.85
CA ASN A 7 5.53 -25.89 25.01
C ASN A 7 5.29 -24.76 23.98
N HIS A 8 5.86 -23.57 24.23
CA HIS A 8 5.94 -22.51 23.24
C HIS A 8 6.97 -22.89 22.16
N GLN A 9 6.52 -23.53 21.08
CA GLN A 9 7.30 -23.57 19.85
C GLN A 9 7.24 -22.19 19.19
N GLN A 10 8.30 -21.43 19.40
CA GLN A 10 8.57 -20.15 18.77
C GLN A 10 8.94 -20.41 17.30
N ASN A 11 7.96 -20.33 16.41
CA ASN A 11 8.20 -20.38 14.96
C ASN A 11 8.99 -19.13 14.54
N ASN A 12 10.29 -19.30 14.40
CA ASN A 12 11.20 -18.33 13.81
C ASN A 12 10.96 -18.31 12.29
N ILE A 13 10.04 -17.46 11.83
CA ILE A 13 9.82 -17.23 10.39
C ILE A 13 10.99 -16.37 9.91
N SER A 14 11.99 -17.02 9.31
CA SER A 14 13.04 -16.35 8.56
C SER A 14 12.44 -15.71 7.30
N ASP A 15 12.65 -14.41 7.11
CA ASP A 15 12.22 -13.61 5.95
C ASP A 15 12.82 -14.08 4.60
N ASP A 16 13.68 -15.11 4.60
CA ASP A 16 14.43 -15.63 3.44
C ASP A 16 13.57 -16.42 2.43
N GLU A 17 12.32 -16.76 2.74
CA GLU A 17 11.46 -17.57 1.86
C GLU A 17 10.68 -16.78 0.77
N LYS A 18 10.97 -15.48 0.60
CA LYS A 18 10.15 -14.63 -0.27
C LYS A 18 10.38 -14.85 -1.77
N TYR A 19 11.48 -15.50 -2.18
CA TYR A 19 11.82 -15.71 -3.59
C TYR A 19 12.14 -17.18 -3.88
N VAL A 20 11.10 -18.01 -4.02
CA VAL A 20 11.23 -19.37 -4.55
C VAL A 20 10.97 -19.31 -6.06
N GLY A 21 12.03 -19.34 -6.86
CA GLY A 21 11.95 -19.43 -8.32
C GLY A 21 11.59 -20.83 -8.78
N GLU A 22 10.30 -21.13 -8.86
CA GLU A 22 9.82 -22.43 -9.36
C GLU A 22 9.44 -22.31 -10.85
N LYS A 23 10.10 -23.09 -11.73
CA LYS A 23 9.85 -23.12 -13.17
C LYS A 23 8.61 -23.96 -13.49
N HIS A 24 7.48 -23.34 -13.80
CA HIS A 24 6.33 -24.01 -14.41
C HIS A 24 5.62 -23.07 -15.42
N GLY A 25 5.15 -23.65 -16.54
CA GLY A 25 4.61 -22.95 -17.71
C GLY A 25 3.35 -22.09 -17.47
N PRO A 26 2.83 -21.42 -18.53
CA PRO A 26 1.90 -20.31 -18.38
C PRO A 26 0.54 -20.78 -17.85
N ALA A 27 0.23 -20.42 -16.61
CA ALA A 27 -1.08 -20.62 -16.00
C ALA A 27 -1.86 -19.30 -16.01
N HIS A 28 -3.07 -19.34 -16.56
CA HIS A 28 -4.06 -18.28 -16.52
C HIS A 28 -4.34 -17.84 -15.07
N VAL A 29 -4.20 -16.55 -14.79
CA VAL A 29 -4.32 -15.99 -13.43
C VAL A 29 -5.76 -15.58 -13.17
N ASP A 30 -6.52 -16.39 -12.44
CA ASP A 30 -7.80 -15.97 -11.85
C ASP A 30 -7.55 -15.20 -10.54
N VAL A 31 -7.70 -13.87 -10.62
CA VAL A 31 -7.37 -12.90 -9.57
C VAL A 31 -8.33 -12.95 -8.37
N ALA A 32 -9.50 -13.57 -8.52
CA ALA A 32 -10.59 -13.44 -7.55
C ALA A 32 -10.51 -14.35 -6.31
N ASN A 33 -9.68 -15.42 -6.30
CA ASN A 33 -9.86 -16.51 -5.32
C ASN A 33 -8.58 -17.14 -4.73
N ASN A 34 -7.47 -16.41 -4.60
CA ASN A 34 -6.26 -16.98 -3.98
C ASN A 34 -5.76 -16.19 -2.76
N SER A 35 -6.16 -16.65 -1.57
CA SER A 35 -5.57 -16.34 -0.26
C SER A 35 -4.11 -16.84 -0.10
N ALA A 36 -3.49 -17.30 -1.19
CA ALA A 36 -2.08 -17.66 -1.31
C ALA A 36 -1.50 -17.20 -2.65
N ALA A 37 -1.90 -16.02 -3.15
CA ALA A 37 -1.19 -15.36 -4.24
C ALA A 37 0.18 -14.90 -3.73
N LYS A 38 1.09 -15.86 -3.49
CA LYS A 38 2.52 -15.61 -3.34
C LYS A 38 2.90 -14.76 -4.53
N ILE A 39 3.45 -13.57 -4.28
CA ILE A 39 3.95 -12.69 -5.33
C ILE A 39 4.99 -13.49 -6.11
N ARG A 40 4.57 -14.08 -7.24
CA ARG A 40 5.42 -14.88 -8.10
C ARG A 40 6.23 -13.91 -8.93
N ASN A 41 7.55 -14.08 -8.95
CA ASN A 41 8.42 -13.27 -9.78
C ASN A 41 8.01 -13.45 -11.26
N PRO A 42 7.52 -12.39 -11.93
CA PRO A 42 7.04 -12.51 -13.31
C PRO A 42 8.15 -12.86 -14.30
N LEU A 43 9.44 -12.66 -13.96
CA LEU A 43 10.55 -12.98 -14.85
C LEU A 43 11.10 -14.40 -14.66
N ALA A 44 10.73 -15.10 -13.58
CA ALA A 44 11.35 -16.37 -13.20
C ALA A 44 11.14 -17.51 -14.22
N HIS A 45 10.10 -17.43 -15.04
CA HIS A 45 9.78 -18.45 -16.06
C HIS A 45 10.48 -18.22 -17.40
N LEU A 46 11.07 -17.04 -17.63
CA LEU A 46 11.75 -16.69 -18.87
C LEU A 46 13.21 -17.16 -18.85
N SER A 47 13.75 -17.55 -20.00
CA SER A 47 15.18 -17.74 -20.21
C SER A 47 15.94 -16.41 -20.11
N SER A 48 17.25 -16.45 -19.91
CA SER A 48 18.02 -15.21 -19.74
C SER A 48 18.11 -14.46 -21.07
N GLU A 49 18.16 -15.22 -22.17
CA GLU A 49 18.13 -14.72 -23.54
C GLU A 49 16.80 -14.02 -23.87
N GLU A 50 15.67 -14.58 -23.44
CA GLU A 50 14.35 -13.94 -23.58
C GLU A 50 14.29 -12.62 -22.80
N VAL A 51 14.72 -12.61 -21.54
CA VAL A 51 14.76 -11.37 -20.73
C VAL A 51 15.64 -10.30 -21.37
N ILE A 52 16.82 -10.66 -21.85
CA ILE A 52 17.72 -9.72 -22.54
C ILE A 52 17.05 -9.14 -23.78
N LYS A 53 16.45 -9.98 -24.61
CA LYS A 53 15.76 -9.56 -25.85
C LYS A 53 14.58 -8.63 -25.55
N ASP A 54 13.77 -8.98 -24.55
CA ASP A 54 12.60 -8.19 -24.16
C ASP A 54 13.01 -6.82 -23.62
N VAL A 55 14.08 -6.77 -22.82
CA VAL A 55 14.64 -5.51 -22.30
C VAL A 55 15.23 -4.64 -23.40
N GLN A 56 15.94 -5.24 -24.36
CA GLN A 56 16.48 -4.52 -25.52
C GLN A 56 15.34 -3.90 -26.35
N GLU A 57 14.28 -4.65 -26.60
CA GLU A 57 13.11 -4.15 -27.32
C GLU A 57 12.36 -3.08 -26.52
N PHE A 58 12.26 -3.24 -25.20
CA PHE A 58 11.71 -2.23 -24.29
C PHE A 58 12.50 -0.93 -24.34
N ALA A 59 13.83 -1.00 -24.24
CA ALA A 59 14.70 0.15 -24.29
C ALA A 59 14.59 0.88 -25.65
N ARG A 60 14.57 0.12 -26.75
CA ARG A 60 14.41 0.67 -28.10
C ARG A 60 13.04 1.36 -28.28
N THR A 61 11.97 0.73 -27.82
CA THR A 61 10.59 1.21 -28.00
C THR A 61 10.29 2.44 -27.16
N ASN A 62 10.85 2.51 -25.96
CA ASN A 62 10.62 3.62 -25.01
C ASN A 62 11.67 4.72 -25.08
N GLY A 63 12.66 4.61 -25.99
CA GLY A 63 13.65 5.66 -26.22
C GLY A 63 14.77 5.73 -25.18
N PHE A 64 15.17 4.59 -24.61
CA PHE A 64 16.31 4.45 -23.68
C PHE A 64 17.47 3.57 -24.22
N PRO A 65 17.85 3.64 -25.51
CA PRO A 65 18.87 2.75 -26.07
C PRO A 65 20.22 2.85 -25.34
N GLU A 66 20.58 4.01 -24.81
CA GLU A 66 21.80 4.26 -24.04
C GLU A 66 21.81 3.60 -22.67
N MET A 67 20.64 3.28 -22.11
CA MET A 67 20.50 2.60 -20.80
C MET A 67 20.33 1.09 -20.93
N THR A 68 20.33 0.55 -22.15
CA THR A 68 20.06 -0.86 -22.43
C THR A 68 20.90 -1.81 -21.57
N ASP A 69 22.20 -1.58 -21.46
CA ASP A 69 23.10 -2.43 -20.68
C ASP A 69 22.73 -2.44 -19.19
N LEU A 70 22.40 -1.28 -18.63
CA LEU A 70 21.98 -1.14 -17.23
C LEU A 70 20.65 -1.85 -16.99
N LEU A 71 19.69 -1.68 -17.90
CA LEU A 71 18.39 -2.34 -17.84
C LEU A 71 18.52 -3.86 -17.94
N VAL A 72 19.41 -4.35 -18.80
CA VAL A 72 19.68 -5.79 -18.94
C VAL A 72 20.23 -6.38 -17.64
N LYS A 73 21.23 -5.74 -17.04
CA LYS A 73 21.76 -6.19 -15.73
C LYS A 73 20.65 -6.19 -14.67
N GLY A 74 19.89 -5.10 -14.57
CA GLY A 74 18.79 -4.96 -13.61
C GLY A 74 17.72 -6.03 -13.78
N ALA A 75 17.35 -6.36 -15.02
CA ALA A 75 16.37 -7.40 -15.31
C ALA A 75 16.88 -8.81 -14.99
N LEU A 76 18.17 -9.09 -15.22
CA LEU A 76 18.79 -10.36 -14.85
C LEU A 76 18.88 -10.52 -13.33
N VAL A 77 19.21 -9.45 -12.59
CA VAL A 77 19.15 -9.43 -11.12
C VAL A 77 17.71 -9.63 -10.64
N ALA A 78 16.73 -8.96 -11.25
CA ALA A 78 15.32 -9.09 -10.89
C ALA A 78 14.75 -10.49 -11.19
N LYS A 79 15.29 -11.20 -12.20
CA LYS A 79 14.88 -12.56 -12.54
C LYS A 79 15.26 -13.58 -11.46
N ASP A 80 16.45 -13.46 -10.87
CA ASP A 80 16.90 -14.33 -9.78
C ASP A 80 17.63 -13.50 -8.69
N PRO A 81 16.88 -12.80 -7.82
CA PRO A 81 17.47 -11.88 -6.84
C PRO A 81 18.47 -12.54 -5.88
N PRO A 82 18.24 -13.76 -5.36
CA PRO A 82 19.24 -14.44 -4.53
C PRO A 82 20.55 -14.76 -5.27
N ALA A 83 20.50 -14.97 -6.58
CA ALA A 83 21.66 -15.32 -7.40
C ALA A 83 22.30 -14.11 -8.11
N PHE A 84 22.05 -12.88 -7.63
CA PHE A 84 22.52 -11.66 -8.29
C PHE A 84 24.04 -11.63 -8.54
N GLU A 85 24.86 -12.23 -7.65
CA GLU A 85 26.32 -12.29 -7.81
C GLU A 85 26.77 -13.10 -9.03
N THR A 86 25.89 -13.96 -9.57
CA THR A 86 26.16 -14.76 -10.77
C THR A 86 25.83 -14.03 -12.07
N VAL A 87 25.21 -12.84 -12.00
CA VAL A 87 24.80 -12.06 -13.18
C VAL A 87 26.03 -11.52 -13.92
N PRO A 88 26.22 -11.86 -15.21
CA PRO A 88 27.36 -11.39 -15.97
C PRO A 88 27.40 -9.87 -16.10
N GLY A 89 28.59 -9.28 -15.94
CA GLY A 89 28.83 -7.85 -16.18
C GLY A 89 28.48 -6.92 -15.01
N LEU A 90 28.05 -7.45 -13.87
CA LEU A 90 28.01 -6.66 -12.63
C LEU A 90 29.42 -6.38 -12.13
N THR A 91 29.70 -5.12 -11.83
CA THR A 91 30.91 -4.66 -11.15
C THR A 91 30.82 -4.95 -9.65
N GLU A 92 31.96 -5.02 -8.97
CA GLU A 92 32.01 -5.22 -7.52
C GLU A 92 31.23 -4.13 -6.76
N GLY A 93 31.27 -2.89 -7.24
CA GLY A 93 30.51 -1.78 -6.65
C GLY A 93 29.00 -1.96 -6.79
N GLU A 94 28.52 -2.49 -7.92
CA GLU A 94 27.10 -2.81 -8.12
C GLU A 94 26.67 -3.99 -7.22
N GLN A 95 27.51 -5.03 -7.10
CA GLN A 95 27.21 -6.17 -6.23
C GLN A 95 27.15 -5.77 -4.75
N GLU A 96 28.12 -4.98 -4.29
CA GLU A 96 28.13 -4.48 -2.91
C GLU A 96 26.94 -3.55 -2.63
N ALA A 97 26.49 -2.76 -3.62
CA ALA A 97 25.28 -1.96 -3.48
C ALA A 97 24.03 -2.84 -3.27
N ILE A 98 23.88 -3.90 -4.07
CA ILE A 98 22.76 -4.86 -3.93
C ILE A 98 22.84 -5.61 -2.59
N ARG A 99 24.03 -6.06 -2.19
CA ARG A 99 24.26 -6.70 -0.89
C ARG A 99 23.86 -5.78 0.27
N ASN A 100 24.23 -4.50 0.17
CA ASN A 100 23.88 -3.50 1.17
C ASN A 100 22.39 -3.21 1.28
N GLU A 101 21.62 -3.34 0.19
CA GLU A 101 20.16 -3.19 0.21
C GLU A 101 19.52 -4.25 1.11
N VAL A 102 19.98 -5.50 1.01
CA VAL A 102 19.49 -6.61 1.85
C VAL A 102 19.93 -6.42 3.30
N LEU A 103 21.22 -6.14 3.53
CA LEU A 103 21.79 -5.98 4.87
C LEU A 103 21.22 -4.76 5.61
N HIS A 104 20.81 -3.72 4.88
CA HIS A 104 20.35 -2.45 5.43
C HIS A 104 18.97 -2.05 4.86
N LYS A 105 17.99 -2.97 4.90
CA LYS A 105 16.62 -2.75 4.36
C LYS A 105 15.92 -1.47 4.82
N TRP A 106 16.28 -0.95 5.99
CA TRP A 106 15.73 0.29 6.58
C TRP A 106 16.63 1.53 6.40
N ARG A 107 17.68 1.46 5.58
CA ARG A 107 18.57 2.61 5.32
C ARG A 107 18.01 3.41 4.14
N GLN A 108 17.00 4.21 4.42
CA GLN A 108 16.36 5.08 3.43
C GLN A 108 16.69 6.56 3.69
N PRO A 109 16.57 7.45 2.68
CA PRO A 109 16.76 8.88 2.86
C PRO A 109 15.81 9.45 3.92
N LYS A 110 16.30 10.40 4.75
CA LYS A 110 15.46 11.07 5.77
C LYS A 110 14.24 11.77 5.16
N SER A 111 14.35 12.25 3.92
CA SER A 111 13.25 12.83 3.16
C SER A 111 12.11 11.84 2.90
N LEU A 112 12.41 10.57 2.63
CA LEU A 112 11.37 9.54 2.44
C LEU A 112 10.57 9.34 3.73
N TYR A 113 11.26 9.20 4.87
CA TYR A 113 10.61 9.08 6.16
C TYR A 113 9.76 10.29 6.51
N PHE A 114 10.28 11.50 6.23
CA PHE A 114 9.52 12.72 6.42
C PHE A 114 8.23 12.73 5.59
N THR A 115 8.30 12.37 4.30
CA THR A 115 7.12 12.27 3.43
C THR A 115 6.11 11.25 3.96
N ILE A 116 6.56 10.07 4.38
CA ILE A 116 5.68 9.04 4.94
C ILE A 116 4.95 9.60 6.17
N ILE A 117 5.68 10.19 7.12
CA ILE A 117 5.09 10.76 8.34
C ILE A 117 4.09 11.87 8.00
N LEU A 118 4.45 12.78 7.09
CA LEU A 118 3.59 13.88 6.68
C LEU A 118 2.28 13.37 6.05
N CYS A 119 2.38 12.40 5.13
CA CYS A 119 1.21 11.77 4.52
C CYS A 119 0.37 11.02 5.56
N SER A 120 1.00 10.31 6.49
CA SER A 120 0.30 9.60 7.57
C SER A 120 -0.45 10.55 8.50
N ILE A 121 0.12 11.70 8.84
CA ILE A 121 -0.58 12.73 9.62
C ILE A 121 -1.78 13.27 8.83
N GLY A 122 -1.62 13.55 7.53
CA GLY A 122 -2.73 13.98 6.68
C GLY A 122 -3.88 12.96 6.66
N ALA A 123 -3.57 11.67 6.51
CA ALA A 123 -4.55 10.60 6.57
C ALA A 123 -5.22 10.49 7.96
N ALA A 124 -4.46 10.69 9.05
CA ALA A 124 -5.00 10.68 10.39
C ALA A 124 -5.97 11.85 10.65
N VAL A 125 -5.63 13.06 10.19
CA VAL A 125 -6.52 14.23 10.27
C VAL A 125 -7.79 13.99 9.45
N GLN A 126 -7.68 13.45 8.24
CA GLN A 126 -8.84 13.09 7.42
C GLN A 126 -9.79 12.11 8.15
N GLY A 127 -9.23 11.09 8.80
CA GLY A 127 -10.02 10.14 9.59
C GLY A 127 -10.66 10.79 10.81
N TRP A 128 -9.90 11.63 11.54
CA TRP A 128 -10.39 12.37 12.70
C TRP A 128 -11.58 13.28 12.35
N ASP A 129 -11.49 14.03 11.25
CA ASP A 129 -12.53 14.96 10.82
C ASP A 129 -13.84 14.22 10.47
N GLN A 130 -13.74 13.06 9.81
CA GLN A 130 -14.90 12.24 9.48
C GLN A 130 -15.58 11.69 10.75
N THR A 131 -14.81 11.08 11.66
CA THR A 131 -15.36 10.55 12.91
C THR A 131 -15.89 11.65 13.83
N GLY A 132 -15.20 12.80 13.87
CA GLY A 132 -15.60 13.96 14.66
C GLY A 132 -16.94 14.56 14.20
N SER A 133 -17.12 14.77 12.90
CA SER A 133 -18.39 15.26 12.33
C SER A 133 -19.53 14.27 12.59
N ASN A 134 -19.29 12.96 12.40
CA ASN A 134 -20.28 11.92 12.72
C ASN A 134 -20.68 11.92 14.20
N GLY A 135 -19.73 12.11 15.12
CA GLY A 135 -20.01 12.24 16.54
C GLY A 135 -20.81 13.51 16.88
N ALA A 136 -20.42 14.64 16.30
CA ALA A 136 -21.10 15.92 16.52
C ALA A 136 -22.57 15.88 16.05
N ASN A 137 -22.85 15.20 14.94
CA ASN A 137 -24.19 15.05 14.37
C ASN A 137 -25.23 14.48 15.35
N LEU A 138 -24.79 13.78 16.40
CA LEU A 138 -25.68 13.22 17.43
C LEU A 138 -26.18 14.26 18.45
N SER A 139 -25.53 15.41 18.58
CA SER A 139 -25.77 16.32 19.71
C SER A 139 -25.84 17.79 19.34
N PHE A 140 -25.10 18.24 18.32
CA PHE A 140 -25.14 19.64 17.92
C PHE A 140 -26.53 20.09 17.46
N PRO A 141 -27.35 19.27 16.77
CA PRO A 141 -28.64 19.76 16.29
C PRO A 141 -29.54 20.19 17.44
N ASP A 142 -29.57 19.41 18.53
CA ASP A 142 -30.33 19.75 19.73
C ASP A 142 -29.70 20.95 20.47
N ALA A 143 -28.37 20.98 20.59
CA ALA A 143 -27.66 22.06 21.27
C ALA A 143 -27.83 23.43 20.58
N LEU A 144 -28.00 23.43 19.26
CA LEU A 144 -28.22 24.64 18.46
C LEU A 144 -29.72 24.97 18.25
N GLY A 145 -30.62 24.22 18.87
CA GLY A 145 -32.07 24.45 18.76
C GLY A 145 -32.66 24.08 17.39
N ILE A 146 -32.02 23.17 16.66
CA ILE A 146 -32.46 22.63 15.37
C ILE A 146 -32.63 21.11 15.43
N PRO A 147 -33.50 20.58 16.32
CA PRO A 147 -33.67 19.13 16.47
C PRO A 147 -34.09 18.47 15.16
N VAL A 148 -33.41 17.38 14.81
CA VAL A 148 -33.61 16.64 13.54
C VAL A 148 -34.47 15.39 13.69
N SER A 149 -34.78 15.01 14.92
CA SER A 149 -35.68 13.89 15.24
C SER A 149 -37.11 14.18 14.80
N ASP A 150 -37.83 13.14 14.39
CA ASP A 150 -39.23 13.23 13.97
C ASP A 150 -40.17 13.63 15.11
N ASN A 151 -39.76 13.40 16.36
CA ASN A 151 -40.49 13.79 17.56
C ASN A 151 -39.66 14.73 18.42
N LEU A 152 -40.34 15.67 19.07
CA LEU A 152 -39.77 16.54 20.11
C LEU A 152 -39.63 15.77 21.44
N PRO A 153 -38.88 16.31 22.43
CA PRO A 153 -38.69 15.65 23.72
C PRO A 153 -39.99 15.37 24.50
N ASP A 154 -41.06 16.12 24.21
CA ASP A 154 -42.40 15.93 24.78
C ASP A 154 -43.22 14.84 24.06
N GLY A 155 -42.65 14.19 23.04
CA GLY A 155 -43.29 13.14 22.24
C GLY A 155 -44.20 13.67 21.13
N SER A 156 -44.34 14.99 20.97
CA SER A 156 -45.12 15.56 19.86
C SER A 156 -44.33 15.50 18.54
N PRO A 157 -45.00 15.40 17.37
CA PRO A 157 -44.34 15.43 16.08
C PRO A 157 -43.57 16.74 15.89
N ASN A 158 -42.34 16.66 15.38
CA ASN A 158 -41.51 17.81 15.06
C ASN A 158 -41.85 18.32 13.64
N PRO A 159 -42.55 19.45 13.49
CA PRO A 159 -42.94 19.96 12.17
C PRO A 159 -41.74 20.45 11.34
N ASN A 160 -40.57 20.66 11.97
CA ASN A 160 -39.38 21.20 11.33
C ASN A 160 -38.29 20.14 11.06
N ALA A 161 -38.53 18.86 11.36
CA ALA A 161 -37.52 17.80 11.27
C ALA A 161 -36.81 17.77 9.90
N SER A 162 -37.58 17.72 8.82
CA SER A 162 -37.03 17.71 7.45
C SER A 162 -36.22 18.96 7.12
N ARG A 163 -36.67 20.15 7.53
CA ARG A 163 -35.92 21.40 7.33
C ARG A 163 -34.61 21.39 8.10
N ASN A 164 -34.64 20.92 9.35
CA ASN A 164 -33.46 20.87 10.21
C ASN A 164 -32.43 19.86 9.71
N GLN A 165 -32.85 18.76 9.07
CA GLN A 165 -31.95 17.83 8.37
C GLN A 165 -31.18 18.50 7.23
N TRP A 166 -31.82 19.40 6.47
CA TRP A 166 -31.12 20.20 5.46
C TRP A 166 -30.08 21.14 6.07
N PHE A 167 -30.37 21.74 7.22
CA PHE A 167 -29.39 22.56 7.94
C PHE A 167 -28.21 21.74 8.45
N GLN A 168 -28.45 20.55 9.02
CA GLN A 168 -27.40 19.62 9.41
C GLN A 168 -26.53 19.22 8.21
N GLY A 169 -27.15 18.89 7.07
CA GLY A 169 -26.45 18.56 5.83
C GLY A 169 -25.58 19.72 5.33
N LEU A 170 -26.09 20.95 5.39
CA LEU A 170 -25.34 22.16 5.00
C LEU A 170 -24.12 22.39 5.90
N VAL A 171 -24.26 22.21 7.22
CA VAL A 171 -23.14 22.33 8.16
C VAL A 171 -22.05 21.29 7.87
N ASN A 172 -22.44 20.04 7.62
CA ASN A 172 -21.50 18.96 7.28
C ASN A 172 -20.84 19.16 5.90
N ALA A 173 -21.55 19.77 4.95
CA ALA A 173 -21.01 20.10 3.64
C ALA A 173 -20.04 21.31 3.68
N GLY A 174 -20.11 22.13 4.73
CA GLY A 174 -19.33 23.37 4.89
C GLY A 174 -17.83 23.22 4.59
N PRO A 175 -17.11 22.25 5.19
CA PRO A 175 -15.70 22.03 4.90
C PRO A 175 -15.41 21.72 3.43
N TYR A 176 -16.26 20.91 2.78
CA TYR A 176 -16.11 20.57 1.36
C TYR A 176 -16.37 21.76 0.46
N ILE A 177 -17.37 22.58 0.79
CA ILE A 177 -17.66 23.83 0.08
C ILE A 177 -16.48 24.80 0.23
N ALA A 178 -15.92 24.93 1.43
CA ALA A 178 -14.75 25.79 1.69
C ALA A 178 -13.51 25.32 0.90
N SER A 179 -13.30 24.01 0.78
CA SER A 179 -12.18 23.47 -0.03
C SER A 179 -12.30 23.76 -1.52
N ALA A 180 -13.47 24.12 -2.04
CA ALA A 180 -13.64 24.47 -3.45
C ALA A 180 -13.15 25.90 -3.79
N PHE A 181 -12.82 26.72 -2.79
CA PHE A 181 -12.34 28.10 -2.96
C PHE A 181 -10.85 28.27 -2.70
N LEU A 182 -10.13 27.16 -2.45
CA LEU A 182 -8.68 27.09 -2.27
C LEU A 182 -8.05 26.38 -3.49
#